data_AF-A0AAV9QSF5-F1
#
_entry.id   AF-A0AAV9QSF5-F1
#
_cell.length_a   1.000
_cell.length_b   1.000
_cell.length_c   1.000
_cell.angle_alpha   90.00
_cell.angle_beta   90.00
_cell.angle_gamma   90.00
#
_symmetry.space_group_name_H-M   'P 1'
#
loop_
_entity.id
_entity.type
_entity.pdbx_description
1 polymer ?
#
loop_
_entity_poly.entity_id
_entity_poly.type
_entity_poly.pdbx_seq_one_letter_code
_entity_poly.pdbx_strand_id
1 'polypeptide(L)'
;MTRSTPQLDEDQREKSSYAQNTKENLVAQVMEAVHGVTTEEVLSALQCNDWNPLRAEQQLKIDQLYLLSLCSIEDCVRILSRHNWNLQQSSRYLIRISREERVGPSERDRPQISAERRV
;
A
#
# COMPACT_ATOMS: atom_id res chain seq x y z
N MET A 1 35.06 45.92 32.57
CA MET A 1 35.04 44.96 31.46
C MET A 1 34.03 43.87 31.81
N THR A 2 32.76 44.04 31.44
CA THR A 2 31.73 43.02 31.67
C THR A 2 31.70 42.11 30.45
N ARG A 3 31.95 40.82 30.69
CA ARG A 3 32.08 39.79 29.66
C ARG A 3 30.68 39.28 29.33
N SER A 4 30.19 39.59 28.13
CA SER A 4 28.98 39.01 27.56
C SER A 4 29.09 37.49 27.53
N THR A 5 28.04 36.79 27.98
CA THR A 5 27.82 35.37 27.68
C THR A 5 26.57 35.28 26.79
N PRO A 6 26.66 34.61 25.61
CA PRO A 6 25.53 34.52 24.69
C PRO A 6 24.60 33.39 25.14
N GLN A 7 23.29 33.67 25.12
CA GLN A 7 22.20 32.73 25.39
C GLN A 7 21.47 32.49 24.06
N LEU A 8 21.94 31.54 23.26
CA LEU A 8 21.35 31.26 21.93
C LEU A 8 21.21 29.76 21.57
N ASP A 9 21.57 28.83 22.45
CA ASP A 9 21.61 27.39 22.11
C ASP A 9 20.38 26.56 22.50
N GLU A 10 19.45 27.07 23.31
CA GLU A 10 18.28 26.28 23.78
C GLU A 10 17.14 26.19 22.75
N ASP A 11 16.81 27.29 22.05
CA ASP A 11 15.76 27.33 21.03
C ASP A 11 15.99 26.34 19.87
N GLN A 12 17.26 26.07 19.53
CA GLN A 12 17.60 25.19 18.40
C GLN A 12 17.44 23.70 18.74
N ARG A 13 17.61 23.32 20.00
CA ARG A 13 17.43 21.94 20.49
C ARG A 13 15.96 21.57 20.67
N GLU A 14 15.12 22.52 21.07
CA GLU A 14 13.68 22.27 21.16
C GLU A 14 13.05 22.14 19.78
N LYS A 15 13.40 23.01 18.82
CA LYS A 15 12.85 22.97 17.46
C LYS A 15 13.17 21.68 16.70
N SER A 16 14.33 21.08 16.94
CA SER A 16 14.68 19.77 16.37
C SER A 16 13.85 18.64 16.97
N SER A 17 13.56 18.68 18.28
CA SER A 17 12.73 17.68 18.97
C SER A 17 11.28 17.67 18.48
N TYR A 18 10.64 18.84 18.35
CA TYR A 18 9.27 18.92 17.82
C TYR A 18 9.17 18.43 16.36
N ALA A 19 10.16 18.78 15.53
CA ALA A 19 10.22 18.32 14.15
C ALA A 19 10.47 16.81 14.03
N GLN A 20 11.30 16.24 14.92
CA GLN A 20 11.51 14.79 15.00
C GLN A 20 10.24 14.07 15.44
N ASN A 21 9.58 14.54 16.49
CA ASN A 21 8.33 13.94 16.96
C ASN A 21 7.23 13.98 15.88
N THR A 22 7.16 15.08 15.11
CA THR A 22 6.24 15.19 13.97
C THR A 22 6.51 14.12 12.91
N LYS A 23 7.78 13.84 12.59
CA LYS A 23 8.14 12.81 11.61
C LYS A 23 7.83 11.39 12.11
N GLU A 24 8.08 11.12 13.38
CA GLU A 24 7.72 9.83 14.00
C GLU A 24 6.20 9.61 13.99
N ASN A 25 5.41 10.66 14.24
CA ASN A 25 3.96 10.59 14.12
C ASN A 25 3.50 10.27 12.69
N LEU A 26 4.15 10.84 11.66
CA LEU A 26 3.85 10.52 10.26
C LEU A 26 4.20 9.06 9.92
N VAL A 27 5.34 8.57 10.41
CA VAL A 27 5.74 7.17 10.23
C VAL A 27 4.71 6.24 10.88
N ALA A 28 4.33 6.50 12.14
CA ALA A 28 3.33 5.71 12.84
C ALA A 28 1.98 5.70 12.11
N GLN A 29 1.54 6.86 11.63
CA GLN A 29 0.30 6.99 10.85
C GLN A 29 0.30 6.11 9.60
N VAL A 30 1.40 6.12 8.83
CA VAL A 30 1.50 5.32 7.60
C VAL A 30 1.60 3.83 7.92
N MET A 31 2.34 3.45 8.97
CA MET A 31 2.44 2.06 9.44
C MET A 31 1.10 1.48 9.93
N GLU A 32 0.24 2.31 10.51
CA GLU A 32 -1.12 1.90 10.89
C GLU A 32 -2.01 1.68 9.65
N ALA A 33 -1.85 2.51 8.62
CA ALA A 33 -2.66 2.43 7.41
C ALA A 33 -2.19 1.32 6.43
N VAL A 34 -0.91 0.97 6.45
CA VAL A 34 -0.30 -0.09 5.63
C VAL A 34 0.39 -1.09 6.55
N HIS A 35 -0.20 -2.25 6.73
CA HIS A 35 0.36 -3.28 7.61
C HIS A 35 1.45 -4.08 6.89
N GLY A 36 2.50 -4.45 7.63
CA GLY A 36 3.59 -5.32 7.13
C GLY A 36 4.71 -4.61 6.39
N VAL A 37 4.73 -3.27 6.39
CA VAL A 37 5.85 -2.45 5.91
C VAL A 37 6.90 -2.25 7.00
N THR A 38 8.15 -2.10 6.60
CA THR A 38 9.24 -1.74 7.52
C THR A 38 9.34 -0.24 7.71
N THR A 39 10.00 0.18 8.79
CA THR A 39 10.26 1.60 9.07
C THR A 39 11.03 2.27 7.94
N GLU A 40 11.97 1.55 7.32
CA GLU A 40 12.79 2.04 6.20
C GLU A 40 11.94 2.28 4.96
N GLU A 41 11.00 1.38 4.65
CA GLU A 41 10.08 1.53 3.53
C GLU A 41 9.17 2.75 3.71
N VAL A 42 8.65 2.94 4.92
CA VAL A 42 7.80 4.10 5.25
C VAL A 42 8.59 5.41 5.18
N LEU A 43 9.81 5.44 5.73
CA LEU A 43 10.67 6.61 5.65
C LEU A 43 11.04 6.95 4.21
N SER A 44 11.35 5.94 3.40
CA SER A 44 11.64 6.12 1.98
C SER A 44 10.43 6.66 1.23
N ALA A 45 9.24 6.07 1.43
CA ALA A 45 8.00 6.53 0.81
C ALA A 45 7.64 7.96 1.24
N LEU A 46 7.76 8.30 2.52
CA LEU A 46 7.53 9.66 3.01
C LEU A 46 8.51 10.66 2.38
N GLN A 47 9.80 10.32 2.29
CA GLN A 47 10.79 11.20 1.65
C GLN A 47 10.52 11.40 0.15
N CYS A 48 10.12 10.36 -0.57
CA CYS A 48 9.77 10.45 -1.98
C CYS A 48 8.48 11.24 -2.24
N ASN A 49 7.62 11.41 -1.22
CA ASN A 49 6.34 12.12 -1.32
C ASN A 49 6.28 13.42 -0.52
N ASP A 50 7.42 14.11 -0.35
CA ASP A 50 7.49 15.40 0.35
C ASP A 50 6.91 15.36 1.77
N TRP A 51 7.07 14.22 2.46
CA TRP A 51 6.52 13.93 3.79
C TRP A 51 4.98 13.95 3.85
N ASN A 52 4.30 13.69 2.73
CA ASN A 52 2.85 13.54 2.70
C ASN A 52 2.44 12.10 3.08
N PRO A 53 1.77 11.89 4.24
CA PRO A 53 1.44 10.55 4.71
C PRO A 53 0.44 9.83 3.80
N LEU A 54 -0.53 10.56 3.24
CA LEU A 54 -1.53 9.97 2.34
C LEU A 54 -0.90 9.49 1.03
N ARG A 55 0.02 10.28 0.45
CA ARG A 55 0.72 9.86 -0.77
C ARG A 55 1.67 8.70 -0.51
N ALA A 56 2.40 8.71 0.60
CA ALA A 56 3.28 7.62 0.99
C ALA A 56 2.49 6.32 1.22
N GLU A 57 1.35 6.39 1.92
CA GLU A 57 0.43 5.27 2.12
C GLU A 57 -0.05 4.70 0.77
N GLN A 58 -0.48 5.58 -0.14
CA GLN A 58 -0.95 5.18 -1.47
C GLN A 58 0.16 4.51 -2.29
N GLN A 59 1.36 5.07 -2.30
CA GLN A 59 2.51 4.49 -2.99
C GLN A 59 2.82 3.08 -2.46
N LEU A 60 2.93 2.92 -1.14
CA LEU A 60 3.22 1.62 -0.53
C LEU A 60 2.13 0.59 -0.89
N LYS A 61 0.86 0.98 -0.91
CA LYS A 61 -0.23 0.09 -1.32
C LYS A 61 -0.14 -0.32 -2.78
N ILE A 62 0.27 0.59 -3.67
CA ILE A 62 0.51 0.27 -5.09
C ILE A 62 1.65 -0.73 -5.20
N ASP A 63 2.79 -0.48 -4.54
CA ASP A 63 3.97 -1.35 -4.59
C ASP A 63 3.63 -2.75 -4.08
N GLN A 64 2.93 -2.86 -2.96
CA GLN A 64 2.47 -4.14 -2.42
C GLN A 64 1.52 -4.88 -3.38
N LEU A 65 0.56 -4.17 -3.98
CA LEU A 65 -0.38 -4.79 -4.93
C LEU A 65 0.31 -5.20 -6.24
N TYR A 66 1.28 -4.41 -6.70
CA TYR A 66 2.08 -4.67 -7.88
C TYR A 66 2.93 -5.93 -7.68
N LEU A 67 3.60 -6.08 -6.53
CA LEU A 67 4.40 -7.28 -6.21
C LEU A 67 3.56 -8.57 -6.11
N LEU A 68 2.28 -8.45 -5.74
CA LEU A 68 1.34 -9.57 -5.64
C LEU A 68 0.68 -9.95 -6.97
N SER A 69 0.87 -9.16 -8.02
CA SER A 69 0.11 -9.31 -9.26
C SER A 69 0.98 -9.22 -10.52
N LEU A 70 0.39 -9.52 -11.67
CA LEU A 70 0.98 -9.26 -12.99
C LEU A 70 0.37 -8.01 -13.64
N CYS A 71 -0.23 -7.14 -12.82
CA CYS A 71 -0.93 -5.95 -13.29
C CYS A 71 0.03 -4.79 -13.50
N SER A 72 -0.31 -3.89 -14.43
CA SER A 72 0.42 -2.63 -14.58
C SER A 72 0.20 -1.73 -13.34
N ILE A 73 1.08 -0.74 -13.16
CA ILE A 73 0.92 0.27 -12.09
C ILE A 73 -0.45 0.98 -12.23
N GLU A 74 -0.87 1.31 -13.45
CA GLU A 74 -2.15 1.96 -13.72
C GLU A 74 -3.35 1.10 -13.29
N ASP A 75 -3.28 -0.21 -13.54
CA ASP A 75 -4.31 -1.15 -13.10
C ASP A 75 -4.32 -1.28 -11.57
N CYS A 76 -3.16 -1.29 -10.93
CA CYS A 76 -3.06 -1.31 -9.46
C CYS A 76 -3.77 -0.08 -8.86
N VAL A 77 -3.49 1.11 -9.39
CA VAL A 77 -4.15 2.36 -8.97
C VAL A 77 -5.67 2.29 -9.18
N ARG A 78 -6.11 1.78 -10.34
CA ARG A 78 -7.54 1.65 -10.67
C ARG A 78 -8.26 0.71 -9.69
N ILE A 79 -7.64 -0.43 -9.37
CA ILE A 79 -8.21 -1.43 -8.45
C ILE A 79 -8.24 -0.87 -7.03
N LEU A 80 -7.13 -0.29 -6.55
CA LEU A 80 -7.09 0.32 -5.23
C LEU A 80 -8.14 1.42 -5.10
N SER A 81 -8.27 2.29 -6.10
CA SER A 81 -9.25 3.37 -6.11
C SER A 81 -10.69 2.83 -6.04
N ARG A 82 -11.01 1.75 -6.77
CA ARG A 82 -12.32 1.08 -6.72
C ARG A 82 -12.65 0.53 -5.34
N HIS A 83 -11.63 0.11 -4.59
CA HIS A 83 -11.78 -0.47 -3.26
C HIS A 83 -11.41 0.53 -2.14
N ASN A 84 -11.54 1.85 -2.39
CA ASN A 84 -11.27 2.90 -1.41
C ASN A 84 -9.88 2.76 -0.75
N TRP A 85 -8.88 2.40 -1.54
CA TRP A 85 -7.50 2.14 -1.10
C TRP A 85 -7.38 1.06 -0.02
N ASN A 86 -8.34 0.14 0.06
CA ASN A 86 -8.23 -1.03 0.92
C ASN A 86 -7.39 -2.11 0.22
N LEU A 87 -6.14 -2.25 0.65
CA LEU A 87 -5.18 -3.20 0.08
C LEU A 87 -5.69 -4.64 0.19
N GLN A 88 -6.29 -5.01 1.32
CA GLN A 88 -6.77 -6.37 1.56
C GLN A 88 -7.93 -6.75 0.64
N GLN A 89 -8.91 -5.86 0.44
CA GLN A 89 -10.01 -6.09 -0.49
C GLN A 89 -9.51 -6.15 -1.94
N SER A 90 -8.61 -5.25 -2.31
CA SER A 90 -7.99 -5.20 -3.65
C SER A 90 -7.21 -6.48 -3.97
N SER A 91 -6.38 -6.95 -3.03
CA SER A 91 -5.62 -8.20 -3.16
C SER A 91 -6.54 -9.42 -3.27
N ARG A 92 -7.59 -9.51 -2.45
CA ARG A 92 -8.60 -10.59 -2.55
C ARG A 92 -9.30 -10.61 -3.91
N TYR A 93 -9.60 -9.44 -4.48
CA TYR A 93 -10.17 -9.33 -5.81
C TYR A 93 -9.20 -9.88 -6.87
N LEU A 94 -7.92 -9.51 -6.83
CA LEU A 94 -6.90 -10.02 -7.76
C LEU A 94 -6.68 -11.52 -7.68
N ILE A 95 -6.64 -12.08 -6.47
CA ILE A 95 -6.49 -13.53 -6.27
C ILE A 95 -7.68 -14.29 -6.87
N ARG A 96 -8.90 -13.76 -6.78
CA ARG A 96 -10.08 -14.37 -7.40
C ARG A 96 -9.99 -14.33 -8.92
N ILE A 97 -9.67 -13.18 -9.51
CA ILE A 97 -9.59 -13.03 -10.96
C ILE A 97 -8.47 -13.88 -11.56
N SER A 98 -7.28 -13.89 -10.95
CA SER A 98 -6.17 -14.70 -11.45
C SER A 98 -6.45 -16.21 -11.38
N ARG A 99 -7.31 -16.65 -10.43
CA ARG A 99 -7.78 -18.03 -10.37
C ARG A 99 -8.80 -18.33 -11.47
N GLU A 100 -9.67 -17.39 -11.79
CA GLU A 100 -10.63 -17.50 -12.89
C GLU A 100 -9.93 -17.57 -14.26
N GLU A 101 -8.83 -16.86 -14.47
CA GLU A 101 -8.03 -17.00 -15.71
C GLU A 101 -7.42 -18.40 -15.88
N ARG A 102 -7.13 -19.10 -14.78
CA ARG A 102 -6.64 -20.50 -14.82
C ARG A 102 -7.75 -21.53 -14.96
N VAL A 103 -8.96 -21.17 -14.54
CA VAL A 103 -10.18 -21.96 -14.78
C VAL A 103 -10.79 -21.40 -16.06
N GLY A 104 -10.19 -21.73 -17.20
CA GLY A 104 -10.81 -21.44 -18.50
C GLY A 104 -12.27 -21.92 -18.54
N PRO A 105 -13.10 -21.38 -19.44
CA PRO A 105 -14.52 -21.72 -19.56
C PRO A 105 -14.68 -23.19 -19.99
N SER A 106 -14.48 -24.11 -19.08
CA SER A 106 -14.61 -25.55 -19.26
C SER A 106 -15.31 -26.03 -18.01
N GLU A 107 -16.64 -26.08 -18.09
CA GLU A 107 -17.57 -26.97 -17.38
C GLU A 107 -19.03 -26.59 -17.72
N ARG A 108 -19.31 -26.10 -18.95
CA ARG A 108 -20.70 -25.90 -19.41
C ARG A 108 -21.08 -26.72 -20.64
N ASP A 109 -20.17 -27.56 -21.13
CA ASP A 109 -20.36 -28.42 -22.31
C ASP A 109 -20.01 -29.88 -21.97
N ARG A 110 -20.48 -30.39 -20.83
CA ARG A 110 -20.50 -31.84 -20.61
C ARG A 110 -21.71 -32.37 -21.40
N PRO A 111 -21.52 -33.08 -22.52
CA PRO A 111 -22.64 -33.66 -23.25
C PRO A 111 -23.40 -34.62 -22.32
N GLN A 112 -24.69 -34.40 -22.16
CA GLN A 112 -25.58 -35.35 -21.51
C GLN A 112 -25.57 -36.61 -22.38
N ILE A 113 -25.04 -37.70 -21.85
CA ILE A 113 -25.08 -39.00 -22.48
C ILE A 113 -26.55 -39.35 -22.77
N SER A 114 -26.94 -39.28 -24.04
CA SER A 114 -28.27 -39.67 -24.49
C SER A 114 -28.40 -41.18 -24.32
N ALA A 115 -29.13 -41.61 -23.30
CA ALA A 115 -29.53 -42.99 -23.12
C ALA A 115 -30.62 -43.36 -24.15
N GLU A 116 -30.23 -43.54 -25.42
CA GLU A 116 -31.13 -44.06 -26.44
C GLU A 116 -30.96 -45.57 -26.61
N ARG A 117 -31.86 -46.27 -25.90
CA ARG A 117 -32.76 -47.31 -26.43
C ARG A 117 -32.13 -48.31 -27.44
N ARG A 118 -31.71 -49.47 -26.93
CA ARG A 118 -31.68 -50.70 -27.75
C ARG A 118 -33.09 -51.29 -27.79
N VAL A 119 -33.62 -51.47 -29.01
CA VAL A 119 -34.73 -52.37 -29.33
C VAL A 119 -34.12 -53.64 -29.90
#